data_AF-A0A970H5V0-F1
#
_entry.id   AF-A0A970H5V0-F1
#
_cell.length_a   1.000
_cell.length_b   1.000
_cell.length_c   1.000
_cell.angle_alpha   90.00
_cell.angle_beta   90.00
_cell.angle_gamma   90.00
#
_symmetry.space_group_name_H-M   'P 1'
#
loop_
_entity.id
_entity.type
_entity.pdbx_description
1 polymer ?
#
loop_
_entity_poly.entity_id
_entity_poly.type
_entity_poly.pdbx_seq_one_letter_code
_entity_poly.pdbx_strand_id
1 'polypeptide(L)'
;MICKFCGFEDTGKYCSNCGKLLSEEVAPITKKNTIKLGFGKSSSANYSYALNLIQQQPTYTTEENGSIHTAVFTEDNIEQFFNIFDYIKNWKSSFVEINGQRVPMSKINVGLSCFRERQKAYNPQRYCYGEDIGNNSIYRMNPLGCRLCGIDNSYWRGGWYTIGSLSKSGIFTVDKNQIQHIVKNKIEEIGFCPALNIDEILMRISKLPDTINPKTNKNFEYLTIWENGKSIATGIRMKEKTSGFVAEDSDTYDININLSEIAATRQAKKRKGCGCSTVIAVLSIILILIIICIRF
;
A
#
# COMPACT_ATOMS: atom_id res chain seq x y z
N MET A 1 22.13 -15.57 -6.49
CA MET A 1 22.23 -16.11 -5.11
C MET A 1 21.13 -17.14 -4.92
N ILE A 2 21.41 -18.28 -4.30
CA ILE A 2 20.36 -19.27 -4.00
C ILE A 2 19.64 -18.87 -2.72
N CYS A 3 18.31 -18.77 -2.77
CA CYS A 3 17.48 -18.47 -1.61
C CYS A 3 17.61 -19.58 -0.55
N LYS A 4 18.15 -19.27 0.63
CA LYS A 4 18.25 -20.25 1.73
C LYS A 4 16.90 -20.81 2.19
N PHE A 5 15.81 -20.05 1.96
CA PHE A 5 14.47 -20.45 2.39
C PHE A 5 13.82 -21.43 1.40
N CYS A 6 13.88 -21.14 0.09
CA CYS A 6 13.17 -21.93 -0.92
C CYS A 6 14.04 -22.55 -2.02
N GLY A 7 15.36 -22.37 -1.98
CA GLY A 7 16.31 -22.90 -2.97
C GLY A 7 16.25 -22.25 -4.34
N PHE A 8 15.47 -21.18 -4.52
CA PHE A 8 15.33 -20.48 -5.79
C PHE A 8 16.49 -19.55 -6.05
N GLU A 9 17.05 -19.57 -7.25
CA GLU A 9 18.15 -18.69 -7.64
C GLU A 9 17.62 -17.31 -8.03
N ASP A 10 18.07 -16.28 -7.31
CA ASP A 10 17.69 -14.90 -7.56
C ASP A 10 18.82 -13.95 -7.12
N THR A 11 18.83 -12.76 -7.69
CA THR A 11 19.78 -11.68 -7.40
C THR A 11 19.09 -10.42 -6.88
N GLY A 12 17.77 -10.45 -6.72
CA GLY A 12 17.01 -9.38 -6.07
C GLY A 12 17.22 -9.33 -4.55
N LYS A 13 16.83 -8.23 -3.93
CA LYS A 13 16.85 -8.08 -2.46
C LYS A 13 15.94 -9.09 -1.76
N TYR A 14 14.80 -9.39 -2.37
CA TYR A 14 13.85 -10.41 -1.92
C TYR A 14 13.71 -11.48 -2.99
N CYS A 15 13.61 -12.73 -2.57
CA CYS A 15 13.40 -13.87 -3.45
C CYS A 15 12.09 -13.72 -4.23
N SER A 16 12.18 -13.69 -5.55
CA SER A 16 11.07 -13.66 -6.51
C SER A 16 10.25 -14.94 -6.51
N ASN A 17 10.62 -15.95 -5.72
CA ASN A 17 9.84 -17.17 -5.55
C ASN A 17 9.12 -17.25 -4.20
N CYS A 18 9.70 -16.76 -3.10
CA CYS A 18 9.08 -16.87 -1.77
C CYS A 18 8.92 -15.54 -1.01
N GLY A 19 9.34 -14.42 -1.59
CA GLY A 19 9.27 -13.09 -0.98
C GLY A 19 10.22 -12.90 0.22
N LYS A 20 11.03 -13.90 0.58
CA LYS A 20 11.97 -13.80 1.71
C LYS A 20 13.22 -13.01 1.32
N LEU A 21 13.76 -12.27 2.28
CA LEU A 21 14.96 -11.47 2.12
C LEU A 21 16.17 -12.36 1.77
N LEU A 22 16.90 -12.02 0.71
CA LEU A 22 18.11 -12.73 0.27
C LEU A 22 19.39 -12.17 0.88
N SER A 23 19.45 -10.85 1.10
CA SER A 23 20.54 -10.18 1.80
C SER A 23 20.01 -9.02 2.66
N GLU A 24 20.68 -8.77 3.80
CA GLU A 24 20.34 -7.67 4.72
C GLU A 24 20.76 -6.29 4.20
N GLU A 25 21.55 -6.25 3.12
CA GLU A 25 21.95 -5.02 2.46
C GLU A 25 20.75 -4.37 1.79
N VAL A 26 20.18 -3.38 2.48
CA VAL A 26 19.17 -2.48 1.97
C VAL A 26 19.83 -1.57 0.93
N ALA A 27 19.86 -1.97 -0.33
CA ALA A 27 20.09 -1.01 -1.40
C ALA A 27 19.06 0.13 -1.24
N PRO A 28 19.49 1.40 -1.16
CA PRO A 28 18.57 2.51 -0.99
C PRO A 28 17.62 2.56 -2.18
N ILE A 29 16.34 2.83 -1.92
CA ILE A 29 15.37 3.14 -2.98
C ILE A 29 15.86 4.44 -3.63
N THR A 30 16.47 4.36 -4.80
CA THR A 30 17.24 5.47 -5.39
C THR A 30 16.37 6.53 -6.07
N LYS A 31 15.08 6.27 -6.28
CA LYS A 31 14.18 7.22 -6.94
C LYS A 31 13.03 7.62 -6.02
N LYS A 32 13.19 8.75 -5.33
CA LYS A 32 12.08 9.37 -4.60
C LYS A 32 11.14 10.04 -5.59
N ASN A 33 9.88 9.63 -5.60
CA ASN A 33 8.85 10.29 -6.39
C ASN A 33 8.55 11.68 -5.82
N THR A 34 8.39 12.67 -6.69
CA THR A 34 7.85 13.98 -6.32
C THR A 34 6.36 14.03 -6.56
N ILE A 35 5.62 14.61 -5.61
CA ILE A 35 4.16 14.67 -5.61
C ILE A 35 3.77 16.12 -5.44
N LYS A 36 3.31 16.76 -6.51
CA LYS A 36 2.78 18.13 -6.45
C LYS A 36 1.28 18.06 -6.22
N LEU A 37 0.83 18.72 -5.16
CA LEU A 37 -0.58 18.92 -4.84
C LEU A 37 -0.93 20.36 -5.20
N GLY A 38 -2.07 20.57 -5.83
CA GLY A 38 -2.52 21.92 -6.19
C GLY A 38 -4.03 22.08 -6.08
N PHE A 39 -4.48 23.29 -5.79
CA PHE A 39 -5.89 23.67 -5.85
C PHE A 39 -6.08 25.18 -6.01
N GLY A 40 -7.16 25.55 -6.69
CA GLY A 40 -7.63 26.93 -6.75
C GLY A 40 -8.75 27.21 -5.73
N LYS A 41 -9.36 28.39 -5.84
CA LYS A 41 -10.49 28.82 -4.97
C LYS A 41 -11.61 27.76 -4.94
N SER A 42 -12.20 27.57 -3.75
CA SER A 42 -13.31 26.64 -3.52
C SER A 42 -14.37 27.28 -2.62
N SER A 43 -15.64 26.87 -2.80
CA SER A 43 -16.75 27.26 -1.92
C SER A 43 -16.84 26.41 -0.64
N SER A 44 -15.96 25.41 -0.48
CA SER A 44 -15.93 24.56 0.70
C SER A 44 -15.63 25.37 1.97
N ALA A 45 -16.32 25.05 3.07
CA ALA A 45 -16.01 25.59 4.39
C ALA A 45 -14.57 25.30 4.85
N ASN A 46 -13.93 24.27 4.29
CA ASN A 46 -12.55 23.90 4.58
C ASN A 46 -11.51 24.69 3.76
N TYR A 47 -11.93 25.63 2.90
CA TYR A 47 -11.03 26.36 2.01
C TYR A 47 -9.89 27.05 2.76
N SER A 48 -10.22 27.92 3.71
CA SER A 48 -9.23 28.69 4.48
C SER A 48 -8.27 27.79 5.27
N TYR A 49 -8.77 26.65 5.75
CA TYR A 49 -7.96 25.69 6.49
C TYR A 49 -6.95 24.98 5.57
N ALA A 50 -7.39 24.47 4.41
CA ALA A 50 -6.49 23.83 3.45
C ALA A 50 -5.46 24.84 2.90
N LEU A 51 -5.87 26.09 2.67
CA LEU A 51 -4.97 27.17 2.25
C LEU A 51 -3.88 27.43 3.31
N ASN A 52 -4.26 27.50 4.58
CA ASN A 52 -3.29 27.67 5.66
C ASN A 52 -2.31 26.49 5.75
N LEU A 53 -2.79 25.24 5.61
CA LEU A 53 -1.94 24.06 5.62
C LEU A 53 -0.93 24.03 4.46
N ILE A 54 -1.36 24.37 3.25
CA ILE A 54 -0.46 24.35 2.08
C ILE A 54 0.57 25.48 2.13
N GLN A 55 0.21 26.66 2.66
CA GLN A 55 1.12 27.80 2.83
C GLN A 55 2.24 27.56 3.85
N GLN A 56 2.03 26.64 4.79
CA GLN A 56 3.06 26.24 5.76
C GLN A 56 4.10 25.29 5.17
N GLN A 57 3.91 24.80 3.94
CA GLN A 57 4.86 23.88 3.33
C GLN A 57 6.09 24.63 2.81
N PRO A 58 7.32 24.11 3.01
CA PRO A 58 8.54 24.77 2.53
C PRO A 58 8.59 24.96 1.01
N THR A 59 7.86 24.12 0.27
CA THR A 59 7.79 24.10 -1.20
C THR A 59 6.56 24.83 -1.74
N TYR A 60 5.86 25.59 -0.90
CA TYR A 60 4.67 26.33 -1.29
C TYR A 60 4.99 27.35 -2.39
N THR A 61 4.20 27.33 -3.45
CA THR A 61 4.24 28.32 -4.53
C THR A 61 2.83 28.60 -5.03
N THR A 62 2.69 29.62 -5.88
CA THR A 62 1.44 29.89 -6.59
C THR A 62 1.64 29.85 -8.10
N GLU A 63 0.57 29.46 -8.80
CA GLU A 63 0.49 29.42 -10.27
C GLU A 63 -0.70 30.25 -10.75
N GLU A 64 -0.79 30.49 -12.07
CA GLU A 64 -1.87 31.27 -12.70
C GLU A 64 -2.11 32.61 -11.99
N ASN A 65 -1.06 33.44 -11.91
CA ASN A 65 -1.09 34.76 -11.27
C ASN A 65 -1.58 34.75 -9.81
N GLY A 66 -1.31 33.67 -9.07
CA GLY A 66 -1.69 33.57 -7.66
C GLY A 66 -3.00 32.83 -7.40
N SER A 67 -3.72 32.42 -8.44
CA SER A 67 -5.05 31.81 -8.29
C SER A 67 -5.02 30.32 -7.93
N ILE A 68 -3.89 29.66 -8.16
CA ILE A 68 -3.65 28.26 -7.80
C ILE A 68 -2.56 28.19 -6.73
N HIS A 69 -2.84 27.47 -5.66
CA HIS A 69 -1.92 27.19 -4.56
C HIS A 69 -1.33 25.79 -4.74
N THR A 70 -0.01 25.67 -4.69
CA THR A 70 0.66 24.38 -4.87
C THR A 70 1.77 24.14 -3.85
N ALA A 71 2.08 22.88 -3.61
CA ALA A 71 3.23 22.45 -2.84
C ALA A 71 3.72 21.08 -3.35
N VAL A 72 5.03 20.84 -3.20
CA VAL A 72 5.69 19.59 -3.63
C VAL A 72 6.09 18.76 -2.41
N PHE A 73 5.73 17.49 -2.45
CA PHE A 73 5.97 16.48 -1.43
C PHE A 73 6.80 15.32 -1.98
N THR A 74 7.34 14.53 -1.06
CA THR A 74 8.10 13.31 -1.28
C THR A 74 7.66 12.25 -0.26
N GLU A 75 8.25 11.06 -0.29
CA GLU A 75 7.99 10.04 0.74
C GLU A 75 8.28 10.52 2.17
N ASP A 76 9.26 11.41 2.35
CA ASP A 76 9.70 11.88 3.67
C ASP A 76 8.67 12.78 4.35
N ASN A 77 7.80 13.45 3.57
CA ASN A 77 6.78 14.38 4.05
C ASN A 77 5.37 14.05 3.49
N ILE A 78 5.12 12.76 3.25
CA ILE A 78 3.85 12.31 2.68
C ILE A 78 2.65 12.52 3.62
N GLU A 79 2.88 12.53 4.94
CA GLU A 79 1.81 12.78 5.92
C GLU A 79 1.28 14.22 5.79
N GLN A 80 2.14 15.19 5.49
CA GLN A 80 1.73 16.57 5.20
C GLN A 80 0.89 16.64 3.92
N PHE A 81 1.27 15.89 2.87
CA PHE A 81 0.44 15.73 1.68
C PHE A 81 -0.95 15.21 2.05
N PHE A 82 -1.05 14.16 2.87
CA PHE A 82 -2.31 13.57 3.29
C PHE A 82 -3.20 14.52 4.08
N ASN A 83 -2.60 15.29 4.99
CA ASN A 83 -3.29 16.27 5.79
C ASN A 83 -3.95 17.37 4.95
N ILE A 84 -3.46 17.64 3.74
CA ILE A 84 -4.09 18.61 2.82
C ILE A 84 -5.04 17.88 1.86
N PHE A 85 -4.58 16.78 1.26
CA PHE A 85 -5.31 16.01 0.26
C PHE A 85 -6.69 15.58 0.74
N ASP A 86 -6.83 15.15 2.00
CA ASP A 86 -8.10 14.70 2.54
C ASP A 86 -9.20 15.79 2.57
N TYR A 87 -8.83 17.07 2.59
CA TYR A 87 -9.78 18.19 2.49
C TYR A 87 -10.11 18.57 1.06
N ILE A 88 -9.15 18.46 0.15
CA ILE A 88 -9.27 19.02 -1.20
C ILE A 88 -9.61 18.00 -2.29
N LYS A 89 -9.48 16.69 -2.03
CA LYS A 89 -9.61 15.61 -3.03
C LYS A 89 -10.91 15.62 -3.85
N ASN A 90 -11.96 16.26 -3.33
CA ASN A 90 -13.27 16.37 -4.00
C ASN A 90 -13.51 17.76 -4.63
N TRP A 91 -12.54 18.67 -4.59
CA TRP A 91 -12.69 20.01 -5.17
C TRP A 91 -12.40 19.96 -6.66
N LYS A 92 -13.24 20.64 -7.45
CA LYS A 92 -13.11 20.68 -8.92
C LYS A 92 -11.75 21.22 -9.39
N SER A 93 -11.17 22.15 -8.64
CA SER A 93 -9.89 22.78 -8.94
C SER A 93 -8.67 21.99 -8.48
N SER A 94 -8.85 20.86 -7.77
CA SER A 94 -7.74 20.11 -7.19
C SER A 94 -6.97 19.28 -8.22
N PHE A 95 -5.66 19.13 -8.01
CA PHE A 95 -4.79 18.22 -8.75
C PHE A 95 -4.11 17.21 -7.84
N VAL A 96 -3.54 16.18 -8.47
CA VAL A 96 -2.16 15.79 -8.16
C VAL A 96 -1.32 15.65 -9.43
N GLU A 97 -0.05 16.06 -9.38
CA GLU A 97 0.98 15.70 -10.36
C GLU A 97 2.07 14.85 -9.70
N ILE A 98 2.62 13.91 -10.46
CA ILE A 98 3.58 12.92 -9.98
C ILE A 98 4.73 12.91 -10.94
N ASN A 99 5.92 13.24 -10.46
CA ASN A 99 7.10 13.48 -11.30
C ASN A 99 6.78 14.42 -12.48
N GLY A 100 5.95 15.45 -12.23
CA GLY A 100 5.51 16.43 -13.24
C GLY A 100 4.37 15.99 -14.16
N GLN A 101 3.80 14.79 -13.99
CA GLN A 101 2.68 14.31 -14.80
C GLN A 101 1.36 14.37 -14.04
N ARG A 102 0.33 14.99 -14.62
CA ARG A 102 -1.01 15.08 -14.04
C ARG A 102 -1.64 13.68 -13.93
N VAL A 103 -2.12 13.34 -12.73
CA VAL A 103 -2.79 12.05 -12.47
C VAL A 103 -4.29 12.27 -12.26
N PRO A 104 -5.16 11.45 -12.89
CA PRO A 104 -6.59 11.49 -12.61
C PRO A 104 -6.88 11.22 -11.13
N MET A 105 -7.68 12.08 -10.49
CA MET A 105 -8.04 11.91 -9.07
C MET A 105 -8.75 10.58 -8.79
N SER A 106 -9.48 10.02 -9.76
CA SER A 106 -10.11 8.70 -9.65
C SER A 106 -9.09 7.55 -9.51
N LYS A 107 -7.90 7.70 -10.08
CA LYS A 107 -6.85 6.67 -10.07
C LYS A 107 -5.90 6.78 -8.87
N ILE A 108 -5.96 7.86 -8.08
CA ILE A 108 -4.96 8.05 -7.02
C ILE A 108 -5.24 7.23 -5.76
N ASN A 109 -6.50 6.93 -5.43
CA ASN A 109 -6.87 6.45 -4.10
C ASN A 109 -6.33 5.06 -3.74
N VAL A 110 -6.29 4.11 -4.69
CA VAL A 110 -5.98 2.70 -4.39
C VAL A 110 -4.54 2.54 -3.92
N GLY A 111 -3.57 2.89 -4.77
CA GLY A 111 -2.16 2.78 -4.42
C GLY A 111 -1.76 3.70 -3.27
N LEU A 112 -2.37 4.89 -3.19
CA LEU A 112 -2.07 5.88 -2.17
C LEU A 112 -2.56 5.44 -0.79
N SER A 113 -3.76 4.84 -0.70
CA SER A 113 -4.25 4.23 0.54
C SER A 113 -3.38 3.05 0.96
N CYS A 114 -2.95 2.21 0.01
CA CYS A 114 -2.03 1.10 0.31
C CYS A 114 -0.69 1.61 0.85
N PHE A 115 -0.16 2.69 0.28
CA PHE A 115 1.06 3.33 0.76
C PHE A 115 0.89 3.94 2.15
N ARG A 116 -0.27 4.54 2.46
CA ARG A 116 -0.56 5.05 3.81
C ARG A 116 -0.51 3.93 4.86
N GLU A 117 -1.05 2.76 4.54
CA GLU A 117 -0.97 1.59 5.43
C GLU A 117 0.45 1.02 5.52
N ARG A 118 1.22 1.05 4.42
CA ARG A 118 2.66 0.72 4.43
C ARG A 118 3.43 1.55 5.45
N GLN A 119 3.17 2.85 5.57
CA GLN A 119 3.88 3.73 6.52
C GLN A 119 3.59 3.39 7.99
N LYS A 120 2.44 2.78 8.27
CA LYS A 120 2.05 2.34 9.62
C LYS A 120 2.49 0.92 9.94
N ALA A 121 2.90 0.15 8.94
CA ALA A 121 3.29 -1.24 9.13
C ALA A 121 4.57 -1.35 9.94
N TYR A 122 4.67 -2.40 10.76
CA TYR A 122 5.89 -2.69 11.55
C TYR A 122 7.15 -2.79 10.67
N ASN A 123 7.01 -3.37 9.47
CA ASN A 123 8.07 -3.40 8.47
C ASN A 123 7.57 -2.89 7.10
N PRO A 124 7.69 -1.57 6.82
CA PRO A 124 7.23 -0.96 5.57
C PRO A 124 7.86 -1.57 4.31
N GLN A 125 9.10 -2.06 4.39
CA GLN A 125 9.77 -2.66 3.23
C GLN A 125 9.19 -4.05 2.90
N ARG A 126 8.82 -4.83 3.92
CA ARG A 126 8.23 -6.18 3.74
C ARG A 126 6.73 -6.12 3.50
N TYR A 127 6.05 -5.04 3.90
CA TYR A 127 4.62 -4.82 3.64
C TYR A 127 4.27 -4.95 2.14
N CYS A 128 5.09 -4.41 1.25
CA CYS A 128 4.87 -4.53 -0.21
C CYS A 128 4.94 -5.99 -0.71
N TYR A 129 5.57 -6.89 0.04
CA TYR A 129 5.67 -8.31 -0.26
C TYR A 129 4.58 -9.14 0.45
N GLY A 130 3.56 -8.47 1.01
CA GLY A 130 2.43 -9.12 1.68
C GLY A 130 2.66 -9.45 3.14
N GLU A 131 3.77 -8.99 3.74
CA GLU A 131 4.03 -9.20 5.17
C GLU A 131 3.24 -8.23 6.03
N ASP A 132 2.31 -8.80 6.79
CA ASP A 132 1.39 -8.07 7.65
C ASP A 132 1.26 -8.87 8.96
N ILE A 133 1.98 -8.44 9.99
CA ILE A 133 2.03 -9.15 11.28
C ILE A 133 0.65 -9.05 11.92
N GLY A 134 0.03 -10.19 12.22
CA GLY A 134 -1.33 -10.28 12.78
C GLY A 134 -2.45 -10.54 11.76
N ASN A 135 -2.16 -10.55 10.45
CA ASN A 135 -3.14 -10.80 9.39
C ASN A 135 -2.72 -11.98 8.50
N ASN A 136 -2.71 -13.21 9.03
CA ASN A 136 -2.47 -14.50 8.33
C ASN A 136 -1.57 -14.40 7.06
N SER A 137 -0.43 -13.72 7.19
CA SER A 137 0.33 -13.16 6.06
C SER A 137 1.13 -14.19 5.27
N ILE A 138 1.32 -15.39 5.81
CA ILE A 138 2.03 -16.48 5.15
C ILE A 138 1.36 -16.92 3.83
N TYR A 139 0.05 -16.71 3.68
CA TYR A 139 -0.72 -17.13 2.50
C TYR A 139 -0.87 -16.04 1.43
N ARG A 140 -0.40 -14.82 1.70
CA ARG A 140 -0.54 -13.66 0.79
C ARG A 140 0.82 -13.05 0.43
N MET A 141 1.91 -13.80 0.61
CA MET A 141 3.22 -13.31 0.21
C MET A 141 3.23 -13.06 -1.30
N ASN A 142 3.69 -11.88 -1.69
CA ASN A 142 3.81 -11.43 -3.06
C ASN A 142 5.30 -11.45 -3.45
N PRO A 143 5.70 -12.24 -4.46
CA PRO A 143 7.11 -12.31 -4.85
C PRO A 143 7.61 -11.11 -5.65
N LEU A 144 6.69 -10.35 -6.25
CA LEU A 144 7.01 -9.36 -7.27
C LEU A 144 7.32 -7.98 -6.69
N GLY A 145 7.02 -7.73 -5.41
CA GLY A 145 7.31 -6.46 -4.74
C GLY A 145 6.15 -5.48 -4.71
N CYS A 146 4.92 -5.93 -4.98
CA CYS A 146 3.72 -5.14 -4.73
C CYS A 146 2.53 -6.05 -4.40
N ARG A 147 2.03 -5.99 -3.16
CA ARG A 147 0.91 -6.81 -2.67
C ARG A 147 -0.41 -6.63 -3.43
N LEU A 148 -0.52 -5.59 -4.27
CA LEU A 148 -1.69 -5.32 -5.09
C LEU A 148 -1.51 -5.74 -6.57
N CYS A 149 -0.33 -6.22 -7.00
CA CYS A 149 -0.08 -6.52 -8.42
C CYS A 149 -0.76 -7.80 -8.94
N GLY A 150 -1.59 -8.45 -8.13
CA GLY A 150 -2.44 -9.57 -8.54
C GLY A 150 -1.76 -10.93 -8.66
N ILE A 151 -0.45 -11.02 -8.42
CA ILE A 151 0.29 -12.28 -8.39
C ILE A 151 0.71 -12.57 -6.96
N ASP A 152 0.23 -13.66 -6.38
CA ASP A 152 0.66 -14.11 -5.05
C ASP A 152 1.48 -15.41 -5.15
N ASN A 153 2.01 -15.87 -4.02
CA ASN A 153 2.54 -17.21 -3.84
C ASN A 153 1.59 -18.06 -2.99
N SER A 154 0.28 -17.99 -3.28
CA SER A 154 -0.68 -18.80 -2.54
C SER A 154 -0.43 -20.28 -2.81
N TYR A 155 -0.16 -21.02 -1.74
CA TYR A 155 0.00 -22.48 -1.75
C TYR A 155 -1.26 -23.21 -2.29
N TRP A 156 -2.44 -22.63 -2.06
CA TRP A 156 -3.73 -23.21 -2.44
C TRP A 156 -4.25 -22.70 -3.78
N ARG A 157 -3.93 -21.45 -4.16
CA ARG A 157 -4.46 -20.80 -5.37
C ARG A 157 -3.46 -20.69 -6.50
N GLY A 158 -2.24 -21.16 -6.30
CA GLY A 158 -1.33 -21.47 -7.39
C GLY A 158 -0.58 -20.28 -8.00
N GLY A 159 -0.76 -19.05 -7.51
CA GLY A 159 0.12 -17.92 -7.83
C GLY A 159 0.51 -17.79 -9.30
N TRP A 160 1.79 -17.53 -9.57
CA TRP A 160 2.33 -17.66 -10.93
C TRP A 160 2.59 -19.11 -11.36
N TYR A 161 2.56 -20.07 -10.42
CA TYR A 161 2.76 -21.49 -10.65
C TYR A 161 1.65 -22.17 -11.46
N THR A 162 0.54 -21.47 -11.70
CA THR A 162 -0.60 -21.92 -12.53
C THR A 162 -0.74 -21.13 -13.82
N ILE A 163 0.12 -20.13 -14.04
CA ILE A 163 0.08 -19.28 -15.24
C ILE A 163 1.09 -19.82 -16.25
N GLY A 164 0.61 -20.73 -17.10
CA GLY A 164 1.46 -21.49 -18.01
C GLY A 164 0.78 -22.72 -18.59
N SER A 165 1.57 -23.69 -19.02
CA SER A 165 1.07 -24.95 -19.57
C SER A 165 1.87 -26.14 -19.04
N LEU A 166 1.17 -27.24 -18.77
CA LEU A 166 1.78 -28.49 -18.35
C LEU A 166 1.83 -29.47 -19.54
N SER A 167 3.04 -29.90 -19.91
CA SER A 167 3.22 -30.89 -20.97
C SER A 167 2.78 -32.29 -20.53
N LYS A 168 2.53 -33.19 -21.49
CA LYS A 168 2.26 -34.62 -21.21
C LYS A 168 3.43 -35.32 -20.49
N SER A 169 4.67 -34.83 -20.65
CA SER A 169 5.84 -35.35 -19.94
C SER A 169 5.93 -34.84 -18.48
N GLY A 170 5.06 -33.90 -18.09
CA GLY A 170 5.01 -33.33 -16.75
C GLY A 170 5.95 -32.14 -16.54
N ILE A 171 6.37 -31.48 -17.62
CA ILE A 171 7.16 -30.24 -17.57
C ILE A 171 6.20 -29.07 -17.65
N PHE A 172 6.27 -28.17 -16.67
CA PHE A 172 5.49 -26.94 -16.66
C PHE A 172 6.28 -25.82 -17.33
N THR A 173 5.69 -25.15 -18.30
CA THR A 173 6.25 -23.97 -18.96
C THR A 173 5.53 -22.73 -18.45
N VAL A 174 6.27 -21.77 -17.90
CA VAL A 174 5.74 -20.53 -17.32
C VAL A 174 5.41 -19.52 -18.41
N ASP A 175 4.19 -18.98 -18.41
CA ASP A 175 3.80 -17.93 -19.35
C ASP A 175 4.11 -16.54 -18.77
N LYS A 176 5.37 -16.12 -18.89
CA LYS A 176 5.85 -14.81 -18.42
C LYS A 176 5.12 -13.64 -19.09
N ASN A 177 4.66 -13.80 -20.33
CA ASN A 177 3.93 -12.76 -21.05
C ASN A 177 2.53 -12.58 -20.46
N GLN A 178 1.83 -13.67 -20.15
CA GLN A 178 0.55 -13.62 -19.47
C GLN A 178 0.67 -13.04 -18.06
N ILE A 179 1.70 -13.43 -17.29
CA ILE A 179 2.01 -12.83 -15.98
C ILE A 179 2.22 -11.32 -16.12
N GLN A 180 3.05 -10.90 -17.07
CA GLN A 180 3.32 -9.49 -17.31
C GLN A 180 2.06 -8.71 -17.71
N HIS A 181 1.18 -9.30 -18.54
CA HIS A 181 -0.08 -8.69 -18.93
C HIS A 181 -1.01 -8.48 -17.72
N ILE A 182 -1.20 -9.52 -16.88
CA ILE A 182 -2.00 -9.44 -15.65
C ILE A 182 -1.47 -8.33 -14.73
N VAL A 183 -0.15 -8.32 -14.52
CA VAL A 183 0.51 -7.35 -13.63
C VAL A 183 0.36 -5.93 -14.15
N LYS A 184 0.53 -5.69 -15.47
CA LYS A 184 0.36 -4.36 -16.07
C LYS A 184 -1.06 -3.82 -15.88
N ASN A 185 -2.07 -4.65 -16.11
CA ASN A 185 -3.47 -4.26 -15.90
C ASN A 185 -3.72 -3.90 -14.42
N LYS A 186 -3.17 -4.69 -13.48
CA LYS A 186 -3.29 -4.40 -12.05
C LYS A 186 -2.54 -3.15 -11.61
N ILE A 187 -1.36 -2.90 -12.16
CA ILE A 187 -0.63 -1.65 -11.92
C ILE A 187 -1.43 -0.43 -12.40
N GLU A 188 -2.10 -0.53 -13.54
CA GLU A 188 -2.99 0.55 -13.99
C GLU A 188 -4.16 0.79 -13.03
N GLU A 189 -4.78 -0.26 -12.49
CA GLU A 189 -5.84 -0.17 -11.48
C GLU A 189 -5.35 0.42 -10.15
N ILE A 190 -4.13 0.06 -9.71
CA ILE A 190 -3.49 0.62 -8.51
C ILE A 190 -3.32 2.15 -8.65
N GLY A 191 -3.05 2.60 -9.87
CA GLY A 191 -2.76 3.99 -10.19
C GLY A 191 -1.46 4.43 -9.53
N PHE A 192 -1.54 5.28 -8.51
CA PHE A 192 -0.34 5.84 -7.88
C PHE A 192 0.00 5.22 -6.52
N CYS A 193 1.24 4.75 -6.38
CA CYS A 193 1.86 4.45 -5.09
C CYS A 193 3.33 4.92 -5.11
N PRO A 194 3.77 5.75 -4.15
CA PRO A 194 5.16 6.22 -4.11
C PRO A 194 6.20 5.10 -4.01
N ALA A 195 5.87 3.97 -3.37
CA ALA A 195 6.76 2.81 -3.24
C ALA A 195 6.70 1.83 -4.43
N LEU A 196 5.88 2.09 -5.45
CA LEU A 196 5.73 1.16 -6.58
C LEU A 196 6.94 1.25 -7.51
N ASN A 197 7.61 0.12 -7.73
CA ASN A 197 8.73 -0.01 -8.64
C ASN A 197 8.38 -0.98 -9.79
N ILE A 198 7.89 -0.42 -10.90
CA ILE A 198 7.46 -1.22 -12.07
C ILE A 198 8.64 -1.95 -12.69
N ASP A 199 9.80 -1.30 -12.83
CA ASP A 199 10.99 -1.89 -13.43
C ASP A 199 11.49 -3.09 -12.63
N GLU A 200 11.48 -3.00 -11.30
CA GLU A 200 11.82 -4.12 -10.43
C GLU A 200 10.80 -5.26 -10.55
N ILE A 201 9.50 -4.97 -10.60
CA ILE A 201 8.46 -5.99 -10.81
C ILE A 201 8.70 -6.72 -12.13
N LEU A 202 8.93 -5.98 -13.23
CA LEU A 202 9.17 -6.57 -14.55
C LEU A 202 10.47 -7.39 -14.60
N MET A 203 11.53 -6.92 -13.95
CA MET A 203 12.78 -7.65 -13.78
C MET A 203 12.58 -8.95 -13.00
N ARG A 204 11.76 -8.96 -11.94
CA ARG A 204 11.46 -10.18 -11.18
C ARG A 204 10.69 -11.19 -12.01
N ILE A 205 9.74 -10.73 -12.83
CA ILE A 205 8.99 -11.59 -13.77
C ILE A 205 9.95 -12.22 -14.80
N SER A 206 10.90 -11.45 -15.35
CA SER A 206 11.84 -11.99 -16.35
C SER A 206 12.77 -13.07 -15.77
N LYS A 207 13.08 -12.98 -14.47
CA LYS A 207 13.86 -13.96 -13.69
C LYS A 207 13.09 -15.21 -13.26
N LEU A 208 11.78 -15.27 -13.47
CA LEU A 208 11.05 -16.53 -13.26
C LEU A 208 11.65 -17.62 -14.16
N PRO A 209 11.55 -18.91 -13.81
CA PRO A 209 12.06 -19.98 -14.65
C PRO A 209 11.19 -20.11 -15.90
N ASP A 210 11.78 -20.45 -17.05
CA ASP A 210 10.99 -20.72 -18.26
C ASP A 210 10.25 -22.04 -18.15
N THR A 211 10.89 -23.04 -17.55
CA THR A 211 10.29 -24.35 -17.31
C THR A 211 10.65 -24.91 -15.94
N ILE A 212 9.76 -25.72 -15.37
CA ILE A 212 9.99 -26.48 -14.15
C ILE A 212 9.52 -27.91 -14.38
N ASN A 213 10.36 -28.88 -13.98
CA ASN A 213 9.98 -30.29 -13.96
C ASN A 213 9.95 -30.79 -12.50
N PRO A 214 8.76 -30.97 -11.89
CA PRO A 214 8.65 -31.49 -10.53
C PRO A 214 9.24 -32.89 -10.31
N LYS A 215 9.43 -33.68 -11.38
CA LYS A 215 10.08 -35.01 -11.28
C LYS A 215 11.57 -34.91 -10.96
N THR A 216 12.24 -33.85 -11.42
CA THR A 216 13.69 -33.65 -11.19
C THR A 216 13.96 -32.55 -10.17
N ASN A 217 13.08 -31.56 -10.06
CA ASN A 217 13.18 -30.49 -9.07
C ASN A 217 12.31 -30.80 -7.85
N LYS A 218 12.93 -31.36 -6.81
CA LYS A 218 12.26 -31.82 -5.58
C LYS A 218 11.61 -30.70 -4.76
N ASN A 219 11.92 -29.43 -5.04
CA ASN A 219 11.28 -28.29 -4.37
C ASN A 219 9.85 -28.05 -4.86
N PHE A 220 9.45 -28.67 -5.98
CA PHE A 220 8.13 -28.50 -6.58
C PHE A 220 7.34 -29.80 -6.58
N GLU A 221 6.02 -29.67 -6.59
CA GLU A 221 5.06 -30.74 -6.84
C GLU A 221 3.97 -30.28 -7.79
N TYR A 222 3.22 -31.23 -8.34
CA TYR A 222 2.08 -30.91 -9.19
C TYR A 222 0.93 -30.38 -8.34
N LEU A 223 0.34 -29.26 -8.78
CA LEU A 223 -0.97 -28.85 -8.30
C LEU A 223 -2.02 -29.68 -9.04
N THR A 224 -2.84 -30.41 -8.31
CA THR A 224 -3.88 -31.27 -8.88
C THR A 224 -5.27 -30.84 -8.45
N ILE A 225 -6.21 -30.89 -9.38
CA ILE A 225 -7.65 -30.82 -9.08
C ILE A 225 -8.26 -32.23 -9.21
N TRP A 226 -9.31 -32.50 -8.44
CA TRP A 226 -10.08 -33.73 -8.58
C TRP A 226 -11.22 -33.52 -9.56
N GLU A 227 -11.20 -34.23 -10.69
CA GLU A 227 -12.20 -34.12 -11.73
C GLU A 227 -12.47 -35.51 -12.33
N ASN A 228 -13.75 -35.88 -12.50
CA ASN A 228 -14.17 -37.15 -13.09
C ASN A 228 -13.50 -38.40 -12.47
N GLY A 229 -13.32 -38.39 -11.14
CA GLY A 229 -12.73 -39.51 -10.41
C GLY A 229 -11.23 -39.69 -10.59
N LYS A 230 -10.51 -38.66 -11.09
CA LYS A 230 -9.05 -38.67 -11.26
C LYS A 230 -8.43 -37.34 -10.82
N SER A 231 -7.18 -37.40 -10.36
CA SER A 231 -6.37 -36.21 -10.08
C SER A 231 -5.77 -35.71 -11.39
N ILE A 232 -6.16 -34.52 -11.81
CA ILE A 232 -5.64 -33.86 -13.01
C ILE A 232 -4.67 -32.79 -12.57
N ALA A 233 -3.43 -32.87 -13.05
CA ALA A 233 -2.43 -31.84 -12.81
C ALA A 233 -2.73 -30.60 -13.65
N THR A 234 -2.91 -29.46 -13.00
CA THR A 234 -3.27 -28.17 -13.62
C THR A 234 -2.15 -27.14 -13.56
N GLY A 235 -1.11 -27.42 -12.78
CA GLY A 235 0.06 -26.57 -12.64
C GLY A 235 1.06 -27.20 -11.67
N ILE A 236 1.86 -26.34 -11.05
CA ILE A 236 2.81 -26.75 -10.03
C ILE A 236 2.62 -25.92 -8.76
N ARG A 237 3.32 -26.30 -7.70
CA ARG A 237 3.52 -25.45 -6.51
C ARG A 237 4.81 -25.83 -5.81
N MET A 238 5.30 -24.95 -4.96
CA MET A 238 6.37 -25.29 -4.02
C MET A 238 5.86 -26.33 -3.02
N LYS A 239 6.67 -27.34 -2.74
CA LYS A 239 6.41 -28.25 -1.62
C LYS A 239 6.53 -27.49 -0.31
N GLU A 240 5.59 -27.73 0.60
CA GLU A 240 5.78 -27.34 1.99
C GLU A 240 7.02 -28.06 2.53
N LYS A 241 7.99 -27.30 3.02
CA LYS A 241 8.98 -27.89 3.93
C LYS A 241 8.22 -28.18 5.21
N THR A 242 8.09 -29.45 5.58
CA THR A 242 7.66 -29.85 6.92
C THR A 242 8.65 -29.28 7.93
N SER A 243 8.40 -28.08 8.42
CA SER A 243 9.05 -27.58 9.61
C SER A 243 8.41 -28.31 10.79
N GLY A 244 9.16 -29.19 11.44
CA GLY A 244 8.82 -29.61 12.80
C GLY A 244 8.58 -28.37 13.65
N PHE A 245 7.60 -28.41 14.53
CA PHE A 245 7.36 -27.32 15.47
C PHE A 245 8.55 -27.26 16.43
N VAL A 246 9.22 -26.10 16.50
CA VAL A 246 10.05 -25.75 17.64
C VAL A 246 9.24 -24.74 18.42
N ALA A 247 8.63 -25.19 19.52
CA ALA A 247 8.09 -24.27 20.50
C ALA A 247 9.30 -23.65 21.22
N GLU A 248 9.57 -22.37 21.00
CA GLU A 248 10.41 -21.61 21.92
C GLU A 248 9.56 -21.30 23.15
N ASP A 249 10.08 -21.61 24.34
CA ASP A 249 9.48 -21.20 25.60
C ASP A 249 9.42 -19.67 25.62
N SER A 250 8.24 -19.10 25.39
CA SER A 250 8.04 -17.66 25.51
C SER A 250 7.75 -17.33 26.97
N ASP A 251 8.62 -16.55 27.60
CA ASP A 251 8.27 -15.87 28.84
C ASP A 251 6.98 -15.07 28.62
N THR A 252 5.97 -15.34 29.44
CA THR A 252 4.71 -14.60 29.42
C THR A 252 4.96 -13.17 29.90
N TYR A 253 4.92 -12.21 28.97
CA TYR A 253 4.85 -10.79 29.31
C TYR A 253 3.38 -10.38 29.44
N ASP A 254 2.96 -10.03 30.65
CA ASP A 254 1.67 -9.39 30.87
C ASP A 254 1.68 -7.98 30.26
N ILE A 255 1.02 -7.83 29.11
CA ILE A 255 0.84 -6.52 28.48
C ILE A 255 -0.39 -5.84 29.12
N ASN A 256 -0.15 -4.98 30.11
CA ASN A 256 -1.20 -4.16 30.70
C ASN A 256 -1.44 -2.91 29.82
N ILE A 257 -2.29 -3.03 28.80
CA ILE A 257 -2.65 -1.90 27.91
C ILE A 257 -3.64 -0.99 28.65
N ASN A 258 -3.17 0.15 29.13
CA ASN A 258 -4.05 1.18 29.68
C ASN A 258 -4.79 1.94 28.56
N LEU A 259 -6.00 1.48 28.23
CA LEU A 259 -6.87 2.08 27.21
C LEU A 259 -7.29 3.53 27.51
N SER A 260 -7.16 4.00 28.76
CA SER A 260 -7.54 5.37 29.12
C SER A 260 -6.61 6.43 28.53
N GLU A 261 -5.33 6.12 28.33
CA GLU A 261 -4.37 7.04 27.71
C GLU A 261 -4.65 7.29 26.21
N ILE A 262 -5.12 6.25 25.51
CA ILE A 262 -5.52 6.31 24.10
C ILE A 262 -6.78 7.16 23.91
N ALA A 263 -7.71 7.10 24.87
CA ALA A 263 -8.92 7.92 24.88
C ALA A 263 -8.60 9.41 25.13
N ALA A 264 -7.65 9.71 26.01
CA ALA A 264 -7.21 11.08 26.29
C ALA A 264 -6.58 11.76 25.07
N THR A 265 -5.78 11.03 24.27
CA THR A 265 -5.19 11.56 23.03
C THR A 265 -6.23 11.86 21.95
N ARG A 266 -7.30 11.03 21.85
CA ARG A 266 -8.43 11.26 20.93
C ARG A 266 -9.27 12.47 21.34
N GLN A 267 -9.51 12.67 22.64
CA GLN A 267 -10.23 13.84 23.14
C GLN A 267 -9.42 15.14 22.98
N ALA A 268 -8.10 15.11 23.16
CA ALA A 268 -7.23 16.26 22.91
C ALA A 268 -7.24 16.69 21.43
N LYS A 269 -7.29 15.74 20.49
CA LYS A 269 -7.48 16.04 19.05
C LYS A 269 -8.87 16.62 18.74
N LYS A 270 -9.93 16.16 19.41
CA LYS A 270 -11.29 16.70 19.25
C LYS A 270 -11.43 18.12 19.81
N ARG A 271 -10.75 18.44 20.92
CA ARG A 271 -10.81 19.77 21.56
C ARG A 271 -10.07 20.88 20.79
N LYS A 272 -9.16 20.54 19.87
CA LYS A 272 -8.49 21.54 18.99
C LYS A 272 -9.32 21.93 17.76
N GLY A 273 -10.48 21.32 17.54
CA GLY A 273 -11.34 21.59 16.39
C GLY A 273 -12.81 21.77 16.77
N CYS A 274 -13.15 22.86 17.47
CA CYS A 274 -14.44 23.55 17.34
C CYS A 274 -14.41 24.81 18.23
N GLY A 275 -13.90 25.92 17.68
CA GLY A 275 -14.16 27.24 18.24
C GLY A 275 -15.61 27.62 17.97
N CYS A 276 -16.53 27.18 18.82
CA CYS A 276 -17.91 27.67 18.84
C CYS A 276 -18.14 28.48 20.12
N SER A 277 -17.32 29.52 20.32
CA SER A 277 -17.52 30.51 21.39
C SER A 277 -18.31 31.74 20.91
N THR A 278 -18.62 31.85 19.62
CA THR A 278 -19.40 32.98 19.07
C THR A 278 -20.92 32.77 19.13
N VAL A 279 -21.42 31.53 19.10
CA VAL A 279 -22.88 31.27 19.11
C VAL A 279 -23.50 31.46 20.50
N ILE A 280 -22.75 31.17 21.58
CA ILE A 280 -23.23 31.37 22.96
C ILE A 280 -23.27 32.87 23.30
N ALA A 281 -22.32 33.66 22.80
CA ALA A 281 -22.30 35.11 23.02
C ALA A 281 -23.48 35.83 22.33
N VAL A 282 -23.84 35.42 21.11
CA VAL A 282 -24.96 36.02 20.37
C VAL A 282 -26.32 35.67 20.99
N LEU A 283 -26.51 34.43 21.47
CA LEU A 283 -27.75 34.04 22.14
C LEU A 283 -27.94 34.75 23.50
N SER A 284 -26.85 35.03 24.21
CA SER A 284 -26.88 35.75 25.47
C SER A 284 -27.30 37.22 25.28
N ILE A 285 -26.81 37.87 24.22
CA ILE A 285 -27.16 39.26 23.90
C ILE A 285 -28.62 39.38 23.45
N ILE A 286 -29.12 38.43 22.68
CA ILE A 286 -30.53 38.41 22.24
C ILE A 286 -31.48 38.23 23.44
N LEU A 287 -31.13 37.36 24.40
CA LEU A 287 -31.95 37.16 25.60
C LEU A 287 -31.99 38.41 26.51
N ILE A 288 -30.86 39.12 26.63
CA ILE A 288 -30.78 40.37 27.41
C ILE A 288 -31.61 41.48 26.75
N LEU A 289 -31.58 41.61 25.41
CA LEU A 289 -32.40 42.60 24.70
C LEU A 289 -33.90 42.30 24.81
N ILE A 290 -34.31 41.03 24.77
CA ILE A 290 -35.71 40.63 24.97
C ILE A 290 -36.20 40.95 26.39
N ILE A 291 -35.36 40.74 27.41
CA ILE A 291 -35.72 41.06 28.80
C ILE A 291 -35.84 42.57 29.02
N ILE A 292 -35.01 43.39 28.35
CA ILE A 292 -35.08 44.85 28.44
C ILE A 292 -36.34 45.39 27.73
N CYS A 293 -36.73 44.81 26.60
CA CYS A 293 -37.96 45.22 25.88
C CYS A 293 -39.27 44.81 26.57
N ILE A 294 -39.25 43.88 27.53
CA ILE A 294 -40.45 43.47 28.30
C ILE A 294 -40.65 44.33 29.56
N ARG A 295 -39.69 45.20 29.92
CA ARG A 295 -39.73 46.05 31.12
C ARG A 295 -39.91 47.55 30.87
N PHE A 296 -40.32 47.96 29.66
CA PHE A 296 -40.78 49.32 29.36
C PHE A 296 -42.19 49.30 28.78
#